data_AF-A0A954HX48-F1
#
_entry.id   AF-A0A954HX48-F1
#
_cell.length_a   1.000
_cell.length_b   1.000
_cell.length_c   1.000
_cell.angle_alpha   90.00
_cell.angle_beta   90.00
_cell.angle_gamma   90.00
#
_symmetry.space_group_name_H-M   'P 1'
#
loop_
_entity.id
_entity.type
_entity.pdbx_description
1 polymer ?
#
loop_
_entity_poly.entity_id
_entity_poly.type
_entity_poly.pdbx_seq_one_letter_code
_entity_poly.pdbx_strand_id
1 'polypeptide(L)'
;MAIEFHCPYCTATIRVGGELAGTVGRCPKCHTKVIVPNVRPPSHGGPGREMLPSQQPATKSPDGPQDAVAIPPVPAVDEAAAGSVRRRFKRRHGQRLTTILVPLVCFGIFLGLLAAVALLRQPELKGTLSGMTMADMNFPPAYLTLAETYLSADERAAAVAALTEEPESFRSEQLTCRISGDGDRLQIRIEIGDDYSWFTVSPAADIHLMEWIHRNTNALNTIRLQTIAAAATELCRDKLLRASGTRVVMDVTRYRDEAALANQVRAFGLVVEAVTGTRRSPCVFEDANGVLYFALPRDTRTFILRGRILRDGTQPFPGEYAVNITGSAPAPTPAETQDSVPVPPSETTEPEMTAPGISEPGMSESVKPGGGSGK
;
A
#
# COMPACT_ATOMS: atom_id res chain seq x y z
N MET A 1 10.98 -0.48 -31.18
CA MET A 1 11.64 -0.81 -29.90
C MET A 1 10.56 -1.21 -28.90
N ALA A 2 10.83 -2.18 -28.02
CA ALA A 2 9.88 -2.58 -26.98
C ALA A 2 10.05 -1.68 -25.74
N ILE A 3 8.93 -1.33 -25.10
CA ILE A 3 8.87 -0.65 -23.81
C ILE A 3 8.61 -1.71 -22.75
N GLU A 4 9.49 -1.78 -21.75
CA GLU A 4 9.33 -2.67 -20.60
C GLU A 4 8.97 -1.83 -19.37
N PHE A 5 7.88 -2.17 -18.69
CA PHE A 5 7.47 -1.51 -17.45
C PHE A 5 6.74 -2.48 -16.54
N HIS A 6 6.62 -2.15 -15.25
CA HIS A 6 5.94 -3.02 -14.29
C HIS A 6 4.49 -2.59 -14.13
N CYS A 7 3.57 -3.56 -14.11
CA CYS A 7 2.17 -3.29 -13.82
C CYS A 7 2.04 -2.72 -12.40
N PRO A 8 1.44 -1.54 -12.20
CA PRO A 8 1.32 -0.94 -10.86
C PRO A 8 0.41 -1.75 -9.92
N TYR A 9 -0.36 -2.70 -10.44
CA TYR A 9 -1.34 -3.48 -9.68
C TYR A 9 -0.81 -4.84 -9.24
N CYS A 10 -0.16 -5.59 -10.15
CA CYS A 10 0.27 -6.97 -9.90
C CYS A 10 1.77 -7.18 -10.05
N THR A 11 2.53 -6.09 -10.22
CA THR A 11 3.99 -6.03 -10.39
C THR A 11 4.58 -6.84 -11.53
N ALA A 12 3.73 -7.42 -12.40
CA ALA A 12 4.19 -8.15 -13.58
C ALA A 12 4.92 -7.23 -14.56
N THR A 13 6.06 -7.69 -15.08
CA THR A 13 6.75 -7.03 -16.19
C THR A 13 5.92 -7.16 -17.46
N ILE A 14 5.55 -6.01 -18.03
CA ILE A 14 4.82 -5.90 -19.29
C ILE A 14 5.80 -5.44 -20.36
N ARG A 15 5.86 -6.17 -21.47
CA ARG A 15 6.59 -5.78 -22.69
C ARG A 15 5.58 -5.44 -23.79
N VAL A 16 5.63 -4.23 -24.30
CA VAL A 16 4.76 -3.75 -25.39
C VAL A 16 5.58 -3.04 -26.45
N GLY A 17 5.09 -2.99 -27.69
CA GLY A 17 5.73 -2.21 -28.74
C GLY A 17 5.68 -0.70 -28.46
N GLY A 18 6.71 0.03 -28.90
CA GLY A 18 6.85 1.47 -28.67
C GLY A 18 5.74 2.33 -29.28
N GLU A 19 5.05 1.81 -30.30
CA GLU A 19 3.84 2.41 -30.90
C GLU A 19 2.67 2.54 -29.92
N LEU A 20 2.69 1.77 -28.82
CA LEU A 20 1.68 1.83 -27.77
C LEU A 20 2.02 2.83 -26.66
N ALA A 21 3.13 3.57 -26.74
CA ALA A 21 3.49 4.60 -25.78
C ALA A 21 2.35 5.61 -25.56
N GLY A 22 1.97 5.83 -24.29
CA GLY A 22 0.87 6.73 -23.92
C GLY A 22 -0.54 6.18 -24.15
N THR A 23 -0.68 4.97 -24.71
CA THR A 23 -2.00 4.34 -24.92
C THR A 23 -2.44 3.52 -23.70
N VAL A 24 -3.75 3.29 -23.58
CA VAL A 24 -4.35 2.45 -22.53
C VAL A 24 -4.40 0.99 -23.01
N GLY A 25 -3.67 0.10 -22.32
CA GLY A 25 -3.68 -1.35 -22.53
C GLY A 25 -4.27 -2.11 -21.34
N ARG A 26 -4.28 -3.45 -21.42
CA ARG A 26 -4.59 -4.34 -20.28
C ARG A 26 -3.35 -5.14 -19.90
N CYS A 27 -3.10 -5.29 -18.61
CA CYS A 27 -2.04 -6.17 -18.12
C CYS A 27 -2.35 -7.63 -18.50
N PRO A 28 -1.40 -8.38 -19.06
CA PRO A 28 -1.63 -9.79 -19.41
C PRO A 28 -1.78 -10.71 -18.19
N LYS A 29 -1.31 -10.30 -17.00
CA LYS A 29 -1.37 -11.12 -15.77
C LYS A 29 -2.65 -10.89 -14.97
N CYS A 30 -3.07 -9.64 -14.78
CA CYS A 30 -4.22 -9.30 -13.93
C CYS A 30 -5.40 -8.66 -14.69
N HIS A 31 -5.29 -8.51 -16.02
CA HIS A 31 -6.30 -7.88 -16.91
C HIS A 31 -6.71 -6.45 -16.56
N THR A 32 -6.05 -5.81 -15.59
CA THR A 32 -6.32 -4.43 -15.18
C THR A 32 -5.85 -3.45 -16.25
N LYS A 33 -6.61 -2.37 -16.47
CA LYS A 33 -6.26 -1.32 -17.42
C LYS A 33 -5.00 -0.56 -16.93
N VAL A 34 -4.00 -0.42 -17.79
CA VAL A 34 -2.73 0.26 -17.50
C VAL A 34 -2.40 1.22 -18.64
N ILE A 35 -1.73 2.33 -18.33
CA ILE A 35 -1.22 3.27 -19.33
C ILE A 35 0.24 2.92 -19.61
N VAL A 36 0.60 2.75 -20.88
CA VAL A 36 1.99 2.50 -21.29
C VAL A 36 2.80 3.79 -21.12
N PRO A 37 3.93 3.79 -20.38
CA PRO A 37 4.75 4.98 -20.20
C PRO A 37 5.25 5.54 -21.54
N ASN A 38 5.30 6.87 -21.65
CA ASN A 38 5.83 7.54 -22.83
C ASN A 38 7.35 7.70 -22.68
N VAL A 39 8.12 6.76 -23.22
CA VAL A 39 9.58 6.89 -23.30
C VAL A 39 9.90 7.74 -24.52
N ARG A 40 10.37 8.96 -24.27
CA ARG A 40 10.93 9.82 -25.32
C ARG A 40 12.14 9.07 -25.91
N PRO A 41 12.16 8.75 -27.22
CA PRO A 41 13.31 8.07 -27.80
C PRO A 41 14.55 8.96 -27.61
N PRO A 42 15.72 8.36 -27.30
CA PRO A 42 16.96 9.11 -27.22
C PRO A 42 17.19 9.82 -28.55
N SER A 43 17.19 11.15 -28.51
CA SER A 43 17.45 11.99 -29.67
C SER A 43 18.87 11.69 -30.14
N HIS A 44 19.02 10.97 -31.26
CA HIS A 44 20.30 10.86 -31.94
C HIS A 44 20.77 12.27 -32.30
N GLY A 45 21.86 12.70 -31.66
CA GLY A 45 22.44 14.04 -31.82
C GLY A 45 22.93 14.25 -33.25
N GLY A 46 22.30 15.19 -33.95
CA GLY A 46 22.91 15.87 -35.09
C GLY A 46 23.77 17.03 -34.60
N PRO A 47 24.94 17.30 -35.20
CA PRO A 47 25.81 18.38 -34.77
C PRO A 47 25.27 19.75 -35.25
N GLY A 48 25.32 20.72 -34.35
CA GLY A 48 25.49 22.14 -34.68
C GLY A 48 24.30 22.86 -35.31
N ARG A 49 23.50 23.53 -34.47
CA ARG A 49 23.02 24.87 -34.81
C ARG A 49 22.77 25.70 -33.55
N GLU A 50 23.79 26.50 -33.24
CA GLU A 50 23.73 27.66 -32.35
C GLU A 50 22.80 28.71 -32.97
N MET A 51 21.70 29.07 -32.30
CA MET A 51 20.97 30.32 -32.55
C MET A 51 20.03 30.68 -31.38
N LEU A 52 20.43 31.77 -30.71
CA LEU A 52 19.70 32.89 -30.12
C LEU A 52 18.67 32.71 -28.97
N PRO A 53 18.66 33.70 -28.02
CA PRO A 53 17.78 33.71 -26.86
C PRO A 53 16.38 34.22 -27.23
N SER A 54 15.34 33.52 -26.76
CA SER A 54 13.96 33.94 -26.90
C SER A 54 13.47 34.56 -25.58
N GLN A 55 12.91 35.76 -25.71
CA GLN A 55 12.40 36.60 -24.64
C GLN A 55 11.16 35.98 -23.98
N GLN A 56 11.13 36.01 -22.65
CA GLN A 56 10.01 35.56 -21.83
C GLN A 56 9.12 36.78 -21.49
N PRO A 57 7.81 36.78 -21.80
CA PRO A 57 6.91 37.82 -21.34
C PRO A 57 6.52 37.59 -19.87
N ALA A 58 6.70 38.64 -19.08
CA ALA A 58 6.25 38.76 -17.71
C ALA A 58 4.71 38.66 -17.62
N THR A 59 4.20 37.71 -16.82
CA THR A 59 2.80 37.66 -16.43
C THR A 59 2.64 38.28 -15.04
N LYS A 60 1.89 39.38 -15.02
CA LYS A 60 1.52 40.17 -13.85
C LYS A 60 0.65 39.36 -12.89
N SER A 61 0.96 39.46 -11.60
CA SER A 61 0.02 39.22 -10.49
C SER A 61 -1.06 40.29 -10.47
N PRO A 62 -2.29 39.96 -10.04
CA PRO A 62 -3.18 40.91 -9.40
C PRO A 62 -3.32 40.59 -7.91
N ASP A 63 -2.94 41.59 -7.11
CA ASP A 63 -3.24 41.76 -5.70
C ASP A 63 -4.71 42.23 -5.49
N GLY A 64 -5.37 41.63 -4.50
CA GLY A 64 -6.47 42.19 -3.68
C GLY A 64 -7.88 42.27 -4.28
N PRO A 65 -8.93 42.57 -3.47
CA PRO A 65 -8.97 42.76 -2.01
C PRO A 65 -10.05 41.92 -1.28
N GLN A 66 -10.01 42.07 0.04
CA GLN A 66 -10.95 41.67 1.08
C GLN A 66 -12.43 41.91 0.74
N ASP A 67 -13.32 41.01 1.15
CA ASP A 67 -14.66 41.41 1.57
C ASP A 67 -15.25 40.46 2.62
N ALA A 68 -15.68 41.08 3.72
CA ALA A 68 -16.35 40.50 4.85
C ALA A 68 -17.82 40.18 4.50
N VAL A 69 -18.24 38.92 4.68
CA VAL A 69 -19.67 38.58 4.58
C VAL A 69 -20.31 38.77 5.94
N ALA A 70 -21.01 39.89 6.04
CA ALA A 70 -21.90 40.24 7.13
C ALA A 70 -23.14 39.32 7.15
N ILE A 71 -23.57 39.04 8.38
CA ILE A 71 -24.80 38.34 8.75
C ILE A 71 -26.02 39.18 8.32
N PRO A 72 -27.02 38.63 7.61
CA PRO A 72 -28.28 39.33 7.44
C PRO A 72 -29.18 39.19 8.68
N PRO A 73 -29.87 40.25 9.12
CA PRO A 73 -30.86 40.20 10.18
C PRO A 73 -32.19 39.62 9.69
N VAL A 74 -32.86 38.91 10.59
CA VAL A 74 -34.23 38.44 10.49
C VAL A 74 -35.18 39.65 10.46
N PRO A 75 -36.09 39.79 9.48
CA PRO A 75 -37.25 40.64 9.63
C PRO A 75 -38.40 39.82 10.25
N ALA A 76 -38.93 40.40 11.33
CA ALA A 76 -40.18 40.01 11.94
C ALA A 76 -41.37 40.71 11.26
N VAL A 77 -42.55 40.10 11.43
CA VAL A 77 -43.92 40.68 11.34
C VAL A 77 -44.40 41.10 9.95
N ASP A 78 -45.44 40.43 9.44
CA ASP A 78 -46.74 41.08 9.29
C ASP A 78 -47.85 40.07 8.93
N GLU A 79 -48.78 39.99 9.88
CA GLU A 79 -50.10 39.41 9.79
C GLU A 79 -51.06 40.50 9.28
N ALA A 80 -51.61 40.39 8.07
CA ALA A 80 -52.80 41.16 7.68
C ALA A 80 -53.53 40.60 6.45
N ALA A 81 -54.80 40.24 6.72
CA ALA A 81 -56.00 40.56 5.93
C ALA A 81 -56.18 40.04 4.49
N ALA A 82 -57.11 39.08 4.40
CA ALA A 82 -58.32 39.09 3.57
C ALA A 82 -58.36 39.93 2.28
N GLY A 83 -58.52 39.24 1.15
CA GLY A 83 -58.93 39.85 -0.12
C GLY A 83 -59.63 38.84 -1.04
N SER A 84 -60.96 38.85 -1.04
CA SER A 84 -61.82 38.06 -1.91
C SER A 84 -61.77 38.51 -3.37
N VAL A 85 -61.46 37.62 -4.31
CA VAL A 85 -61.91 37.79 -5.71
C VAL A 85 -62.36 36.45 -6.28
N ARG A 86 -63.68 36.28 -6.37
CA ARG A 86 -64.36 35.27 -7.18
C ARG A 86 -63.92 35.41 -8.64
N ARG A 87 -63.29 34.39 -9.21
CA ARG A 87 -63.33 34.14 -10.67
C ARG A 87 -64.06 32.84 -10.95
N ARG A 88 -65.20 33.01 -11.61
CA ARG A 88 -66.19 32.00 -11.98
C ARG A 88 -66.03 31.75 -13.48
N PHE A 89 -66.13 30.46 -13.85
CA PHE A 89 -66.21 29.90 -15.21
C PHE A 89 -64.89 29.87 -16.01
N LYS A 90 -64.45 28.74 -16.57
CA LYS A 90 -65.20 27.88 -17.50
C LYS A 90 -64.71 26.42 -17.42
N ARG A 91 -65.63 25.50 -17.09
CA ARG A 91 -65.54 24.08 -17.47
C ARG A 91 -65.52 23.98 -18.99
N ARG A 92 -64.48 23.41 -19.60
CA ARG A 92 -64.52 22.76 -20.92
C ARG A 92 -63.46 21.64 -21.01
N HIS A 93 -63.90 20.41 -20.79
CA HIS A 93 -63.58 19.22 -21.60
C HIS A 93 -62.09 18.91 -21.91
N GLY A 94 -61.36 18.37 -20.93
CA GLY A 94 -60.04 17.74 -21.14
C GLY A 94 -59.54 16.88 -19.96
N GLN A 95 -60.42 16.55 -19.02
CA GLN A 95 -60.07 16.01 -17.68
C GLN A 95 -59.84 14.50 -17.61
N ARG A 96 -59.82 13.77 -18.73
CA ARG A 96 -59.61 12.31 -18.72
C ARG A 96 -58.16 11.89 -19.01
N LEU A 97 -57.29 12.79 -19.46
CA LEU A 97 -55.89 12.45 -19.79
C LEU A 97 -54.94 12.60 -18.57
N THR A 98 -55.21 13.56 -17.69
CA THR A 98 -54.35 13.85 -16.53
C THR A 98 -54.45 12.80 -15.41
N THR A 99 -55.59 12.13 -15.27
CA THR A 99 -55.78 11.06 -14.27
C THR A 99 -54.98 9.78 -14.59
N ILE A 100 -54.59 9.56 -15.85
CA ILE A 100 -53.78 8.39 -16.25
C ILE A 100 -52.28 8.75 -16.26
N LEU A 101 -51.91 9.97 -16.62
CA LEU A 101 -50.51 10.37 -16.74
C LEU A 101 -49.79 10.44 -15.39
N VAL A 102 -50.43 10.98 -14.35
CA VAL A 102 -49.83 11.15 -13.02
C VAL A 102 -49.40 9.82 -12.38
N PRO A 103 -50.23 8.76 -12.30
CA PRO A 103 -49.80 7.49 -11.71
C PRO A 103 -48.67 6.82 -12.50
N LEU A 104 -48.61 6.97 -13.83
CA LEU A 104 -47.52 6.42 -14.64
C LEU A 104 -46.18 7.12 -14.36
N VAL A 105 -46.17 8.44 -14.19
CA VAL A 105 -44.95 9.19 -13.84
C VAL A 105 -44.49 8.82 -12.43
N CYS A 106 -45.40 8.77 -11.45
CA CYS A 106 -45.06 8.36 -10.09
C CYS A 106 -44.52 6.92 -10.04
N PHE A 107 -45.13 6.00 -10.81
CA PHE A 107 -44.66 4.62 -10.91
C PHE A 107 -43.27 4.52 -11.55
N GLY A 108 -42.99 5.33 -12.58
CA GLY A 108 -41.68 5.43 -13.22
C GLY A 108 -40.60 5.94 -12.26
N ILE A 109 -40.88 7.00 -11.49
CA ILE A 109 -39.96 7.51 -10.46
C ILE A 109 -39.72 6.46 -9.37
N PHE A 110 -40.78 5.77 -8.93
CA PHE A 110 -40.66 4.72 -7.93
C PHE A 110 -39.81 3.54 -8.43
N LEU A 111 -40.02 3.08 -9.66
CA LEU A 111 -39.17 2.06 -10.30
C LEU A 111 -37.72 2.53 -10.44
N GLY A 112 -37.51 3.79 -10.82
CA GLY A 112 -36.17 4.40 -10.90
C GLY A 112 -35.47 4.41 -9.54
N LEU A 113 -36.19 4.77 -8.48
CA LEU A 113 -35.67 4.74 -7.10
C LEU A 113 -35.38 3.31 -6.64
N LEU A 114 -36.27 2.34 -6.92
CA LEU A 114 -36.02 0.94 -6.60
C LEU A 114 -34.81 0.38 -7.34
N ALA A 115 -34.65 0.71 -8.62
CA ALA A 115 -33.48 0.32 -9.40
C ALA A 115 -32.20 0.98 -8.84
N ALA A 116 -32.25 2.27 -8.49
CA ALA A 116 -31.13 2.96 -7.86
C ALA A 116 -30.76 2.34 -6.51
N VAL A 117 -31.74 2.04 -5.65
CA VAL A 117 -31.50 1.36 -4.36
C VAL A 117 -30.96 -0.05 -4.56
N ALA A 118 -31.47 -0.80 -5.54
CA ALA A 118 -30.95 -2.13 -5.86
C ALA A 118 -29.51 -2.09 -6.37
N LEU A 119 -29.14 -1.06 -7.15
CA LEU A 119 -27.77 -0.83 -7.60
C LEU A 119 -26.85 -0.31 -6.49
N LEU A 120 -27.41 0.32 -5.46
CA LEU A 120 -26.69 0.81 -4.27
C LEU A 120 -26.60 -0.22 -3.15
N ARG A 121 -27.39 -1.31 -3.20
CA ARG A 121 -27.26 -2.43 -2.26
C ARG A 121 -25.92 -3.10 -2.50
N GLN A 122 -24.96 -2.78 -1.64
CA GLN A 122 -23.69 -3.50 -1.65
C GLN A 122 -23.95 -4.97 -1.34
N PRO A 123 -23.23 -5.91 -2.00
CA PRO A 123 -23.32 -7.32 -1.66
C PRO A 123 -23.04 -7.49 -0.16
N GLU A 124 -23.80 -8.37 0.49
CA GLU A 124 -23.55 -8.67 1.89
C GLU A 124 -22.17 -9.32 2.01
N LEU A 125 -21.21 -8.58 2.58
CA LEU A 125 -19.86 -9.08 2.85
C LEU A 125 -19.88 -9.91 4.13
N LYS A 126 -20.69 -10.98 4.12
CA LYS A 126 -20.91 -11.89 5.22
C LYS A 126 -20.89 -13.32 4.72
N GLY A 127 -20.34 -14.22 5.52
CA GLY A 127 -20.29 -15.63 5.17
C GLY A 127 -19.38 -16.44 6.07
N THR A 128 -19.01 -17.61 5.59
CA THR A 128 -18.09 -18.51 6.28
C THR A 128 -16.84 -18.74 5.44
N LEU A 129 -15.67 -18.58 6.03
CA LEU A 129 -14.38 -18.89 5.42
C LEU A 129 -13.76 -20.11 6.12
N SER A 130 -12.92 -20.83 5.38
CA SER A 130 -12.07 -21.86 5.98
C SER A 130 -10.70 -21.27 6.32
N GLY A 131 -10.22 -21.58 7.51
CA GLY A 131 -8.85 -21.29 7.93
C GLY A 131 -8.07 -22.55 8.24
N MET A 132 -6.75 -22.43 8.31
CA MET A 132 -5.83 -23.51 8.66
C MET A 132 -4.86 -23.06 9.74
N THR A 133 -4.44 -23.98 10.61
CA THR A 133 -3.33 -23.73 11.55
C THR A 133 -2.01 -24.09 10.87
N MET A 134 -0.97 -23.29 11.09
CA MET A 134 0.37 -23.54 10.58
C MET A 134 1.31 -23.80 11.76
N ALA A 135 1.96 -24.96 11.76
CA ALA A 135 3.09 -25.22 12.64
C ALA A 135 4.34 -24.55 12.05
N ASP A 136 5.17 -23.95 12.92
CA ASP A 136 6.55 -23.56 12.60
C ASP A 136 6.71 -22.60 11.41
N MET A 137 5.79 -21.64 11.26
CA MET A 137 5.94 -20.57 10.28
C MET A 137 6.96 -19.54 10.79
N ASN A 138 7.99 -19.29 9.95
CA ASN A 138 8.94 -18.21 10.13
C ASN A 138 8.79 -17.23 8.96
N PHE A 139 8.47 -15.98 9.26
CA PHE A 139 8.35 -14.96 8.22
C PHE A 139 9.74 -14.44 7.84
N PRO A 140 10.00 -14.25 6.53
CA PRO A 140 11.22 -13.56 6.13
C PRO A 140 11.25 -12.16 6.76
N PRO A 141 12.44 -11.63 7.11
CA PRO A 141 12.54 -10.24 7.55
C PRO A 141 11.97 -9.31 6.49
N ALA A 142 11.13 -8.37 6.91
CA ALA A 142 10.66 -7.31 6.00
C ALA A 142 11.55 -6.09 6.13
N TYR A 143 11.58 -5.32 5.05
CA TYR A 143 12.35 -4.09 4.96
C TYR A 143 11.40 -2.91 4.80
N LEU A 144 11.60 -1.88 5.62
CA LEU A 144 10.89 -0.62 5.55
C LEU A 144 11.85 0.45 5.01
N THR A 145 11.51 1.01 3.86
CA THR A 145 12.27 2.07 3.22
C THR A 145 11.88 3.42 3.82
N LEU A 146 12.85 4.16 4.34
CA LEU A 146 12.57 5.46 4.98
C LEU A 146 12.40 6.61 3.98
N ALA A 147 12.65 6.39 2.68
CA ALA A 147 12.50 7.42 1.65
C ALA A 147 11.08 8.01 1.55
N GLU A 148 10.06 7.24 1.92
CA GLU A 148 8.65 7.65 1.90
C GLU A 148 8.19 8.30 3.21
N THR A 149 9.07 8.42 4.20
CA THR A 149 8.78 9.07 5.49
C THR A 149 8.98 10.59 5.40
N TYR A 150 8.51 11.32 6.41
CA TYR A 150 8.66 12.79 6.50
C TYR A 150 9.96 13.22 7.17
N LEU A 151 11.00 12.39 7.08
CA LEU A 151 12.33 12.65 7.64
C LEU A 151 13.25 13.24 6.57
N SER A 152 14.11 14.17 6.97
CA SER A 152 15.22 14.64 6.13
C SER A 152 16.25 13.52 5.86
N ALA A 153 17.13 13.69 4.88
CA ALA A 153 18.16 12.69 4.60
C ALA A 153 19.07 12.41 5.81
N ASP A 154 19.45 13.46 6.53
CA ASP A 154 20.30 13.36 7.72
C ASP A 154 19.55 12.69 8.88
N GLU A 155 18.27 13.03 9.08
CA GLU A 155 17.42 12.37 10.09
C GLU A 155 17.28 10.87 9.80
N ARG A 156 17.10 10.47 8.53
CA ARG A 156 17.03 9.05 8.15
C ARG A 156 18.33 8.33 8.45
N ALA A 157 19.47 8.88 8.04
CA ALA A 157 20.77 8.26 8.28
C ALA A 157 21.04 8.12 9.79
N ALA A 158 20.78 9.16 10.57
CA ALA A 158 20.93 9.13 12.02
C ALA A 158 19.99 8.12 12.69
N ALA A 159 18.73 8.03 12.24
CA ALA A 159 17.75 7.12 12.81
C ALA A 159 18.12 5.65 12.52
N VAL A 160 18.57 5.35 11.31
CA VAL A 160 19.06 4.01 10.96
C VAL A 160 20.28 3.66 11.81
N ALA A 161 21.26 4.56 11.94
CA ALA A 161 22.43 4.34 12.79
C ALA A 161 22.04 4.05 14.25
N ALA A 162 21.13 4.85 14.82
CA ALA A 162 20.65 4.65 16.18
C ALA A 162 19.90 3.32 16.38
N LEU A 163 19.13 2.87 15.38
CA LEU A 163 18.44 1.57 15.40
C LEU A 163 19.34 0.39 15.09
N THR A 164 20.49 0.61 14.46
CA THR A 164 21.55 -0.41 14.29
C THR A 164 22.28 -0.63 15.60
N GLU A 165 22.66 0.46 16.29
CA GLU A 165 23.36 0.40 17.58
C GLU A 165 22.47 -0.17 18.69
N GLU A 166 21.24 0.32 18.79
CA GLU A 166 20.27 -0.10 19.80
C GLU A 166 18.92 -0.41 19.12
N PRO A 167 18.68 -1.66 18.69
CA PRO A 167 17.40 -2.03 18.08
C PRO A 167 16.22 -1.96 19.06
N GLU A 168 15.05 -1.58 18.57
CA GLU A 168 13.81 -1.57 19.38
C GLU A 168 13.09 -2.92 19.32
N SER A 169 12.54 -3.34 20.46
CA SER A 169 11.67 -4.51 20.55
C SER A 169 10.33 -4.14 21.19
N PHE A 170 9.25 -4.32 20.43
CA PHE A 170 7.87 -4.12 20.87
C PHE A 170 7.23 -5.46 21.19
N ARG A 171 7.11 -5.78 22.48
CA ARG A 171 6.58 -7.06 22.97
C ARG A 171 5.13 -6.93 23.42
N SER A 172 4.35 -7.94 23.08
CA SER A 172 3.02 -8.22 23.63
C SER A 172 2.92 -9.71 23.93
N GLU A 173 1.83 -10.15 24.56
CA GLU A 173 1.61 -11.58 24.78
C GLU A 173 1.59 -12.37 23.48
N GLN A 174 1.00 -11.80 22.42
CA GLN A 174 0.78 -12.46 21.12
C GLN A 174 2.04 -12.49 20.25
N LEU A 175 2.83 -11.40 20.25
CA LEU A 175 3.89 -11.13 19.29
C LEU A 175 5.03 -10.32 19.92
N THR A 176 6.25 -10.58 19.46
CA THR A 176 7.41 -9.67 19.60
C THR A 176 7.79 -9.14 18.22
N CYS A 177 7.77 -7.83 18.04
CA CYS A 177 8.26 -7.17 16.83
C CYS A 177 9.58 -6.47 17.13
N ARG A 178 10.64 -6.82 16.39
CA ARG A 178 11.96 -6.20 16.52
C ARG A 178 12.27 -5.35 15.28
N ILE A 179 12.66 -4.10 15.50
CA ILE A 179 13.06 -3.15 14.45
C ILE A 179 14.53 -2.78 14.66
N SER A 180 15.35 -3.01 13.64
CA SER A 180 16.76 -2.65 13.62
C SER A 180 17.11 -1.89 12.34
N GLY A 181 18.19 -1.12 12.36
CA GLY A 181 18.75 -0.56 11.13
C GLY A 181 19.46 -1.63 10.29
N ASP A 182 19.34 -1.54 8.96
CA ASP A 182 20.08 -2.37 8.00
C ASP A 182 20.35 -1.55 6.72
N GLY A 183 21.59 -1.05 6.58
CA GLY A 183 21.98 -0.17 5.48
C GLY A 183 21.26 1.18 5.52
N ASP A 184 20.37 1.42 4.58
CA ASP A 184 19.52 2.62 4.44
C ASP A 184 18.04 2.36 4.78
N ARG A 185 17.74 1.16 5.30
CA ARG A 185 16.38 0.67 5.59
C ARG A 185 16.28 0.24 7.05
N LEU A 186 15.05 0.01 7.48
CA LEU A 186 14.78 -0.69 8.73
C LEU A 186 14.40 -2.14 8.45
N GLN A 187 15.05 -3.07 9.14
CA GLN A 187 14.68 -4.48 9.14
C GLN A 187 13.66 -4.74 10.26
N ILE A 188 12.57 -5.42 9.91
CA ILE A 188 11.50 -5.81 10.83
C ILE A 188 11.47 -7.33 10.92
N ARG A 189 11.59 -7.87 12.13
CA ARG A 189 11.40 -9.28 12.44
C ARG A 189 10.23 -9.46 13.40
N ILE A 190 9.47 -10.53 13.20
CA ILE A 190 8.30 -10.85 14.00
C ILE A 190 8.43 -12.27 14.52
N GLU A 191 8.26 -12.41 15.82
CA GLU A 191 8.24 -13.67 16.52
C GLU A 191 6.88 -13.83 17.22
N ILE A 192 6.34 -15.04 17.19
CA ILE A 192 5.09 -15.38 17.86
C ILE A 192 5.32 -15.70 19.34
N GLY A 193 4.37 -15.36 20.20
CA GLY A 193 4.40 -15.77 21.61
C GLY A 193 4.16 -17.27 21.79
N ASP A 194 4.66 -17.83 22.89
CA ASP A 194 4.67 -19.28 23.14
C ASP A 194 3.26 -19.91 23.17
N ASP A 195 2.26 -19.18 23.66
CA ASP A 195 0.86 -19.63 23.78
C ASP A 195 0.01 -19.40 22.52
N TYR A 196 0.66 -19.05 21.40
CA TYR A 196 -0.03 -18.71 20.15
C TYR A 196 0.42 -19.62 19.01
N SER A 197 -0.38 -19.64 17.95
CA SER A 197 -0.06 -20.29 16.69
C SER A 197 -0.49 -19.42 15.53
N TRP A 198 0.09 -19.69 14.37
CA TRP A 198 -0.27 -19.01 13.14
C TRP A 198 -1.52 -19.64 12.54
N PHE A 199 -2.47 -18.79 12.15
CA PHE A 199 -3.69 -19.17 11.46
C PHE A 199 -3.76 -18.44 10.13
N THR A 200 -4.05 -19.18 9.07
CA THR A 200 -4.20 -18.63 7.73
C THR A 200 -5.67 -18.58 7.33
N VAL A 201 -6.04 -17.54 6.58
CA VAL A 201 -7.37 -17.39 5.97
C VAL A 201 -7.18 -16.94 4.54
N SER A 202 -7.84 -17.64 3.61
CA SER A 202 -7.86 -17.22 2.21
C SER A 202 -9.16 -16.51 1.88
N PRO A 203 -9.14 -15.20 1.58
CA PRO A 203 -10.31 -14.48 1.08
C PRO A 203 -10.81 -15.01 -0.27
N ALA A 204 -9.96 -15.73 -1.02
CA ALA A 204 -10.25 -16.22 -2.36
C ALA A 204 -11.42 -17.21 -2.44
N ALA A 205 -11.84 -17.78 -1.31
CA ALA A 205 -12.99 -18.68 -1.24
C ALA A 205 -14.33 -17.98 -1.47
N ASP A 206 -14.41 -16.66 -1.30
CA ASP A 206 -15.64 -15.87 -1.46
C ASP A 206 -15.50 -14.85 -2.59
N ILE A 207 -16.33 -14.99 -3.63
CA ILE A 207 -16.25 -14.15 -4.84
C ILE A 207 -16.60 -12.68 -4.55
N HIS A 208 -17.55 -12.42 -3.65
CA HIS A 208 -17.98 -11.06 -3.32
C HIS A 208 -16.93 -10.33 -2.47
N LEU A 209 -16.29 -11.05 -1.56
CA LEU A 209 -15.15 -10.56 -0.80
C LEU A 209 -14.00 -10.20 -1.74
N MET A 210 -13.65 -11.10 -2.66
CA MET A 210 -12.57 -10.84 -3.63
C MET A 210 -12.88 -9.65 -4.55
N GLU A 211 -14.11 -9.53 -5.03
CA GLU A 211 -14.53 -8.37 -5.82
C GLU A 211 -14.44 -7.07 -5.02
N TRP A 212 -14.83 -7.08 -3.74
CA TRP A 212 -14.68 -5.93 -2.87
C TRP A 212 -13.22 -5.58 -2.64
N ILE A 213 -12.36 -6.56 -2.33
CA ILE A 213 -10.92 -6.35 -2.14
C ILE A 213 -10.36 -5.71 -3.40
N HIS A 214 -10.59 -6.30 -4.58
CA HIS A 214 -10.07 -5.79 -5.85
C HIS A 214 -10.48 -4.33 -6.12
N ARG A 215 -11.74 -3.97 -5.87
CA ARG A 215 -12.23 -2.60 -6.06
C ARG A 215 -11.61 -1.59 -5.09
N ASN A 216 -11.25 -2.02 -3.89
CA ASN A 216 -10.79 -1.14 -2.82
C ASN A 216 -9.26 -1.15 -2.61
N THR A 217 -8.52 -2.09 -3.20
CA THR A 217 -7.07 -2.27 -2.99
C THR A 217 -6.26 -0.99 -3.12
N ASN A 218 -6.54 -0.16 -4.13
CA ASN A 218 -5.75 1.06 -4.34
C ASN A 218 -5.93 2.07 -3.20
N ALA A 219 -7.19 2.36 -2.83
CA ALA A 219 -7.50 3.30 -1.76
C ALA A 219 -6.94 2.80 -0.41
N LEU A 220 -7.13 1.51 -0.13
CA LEU A 220 -6.59 0.87 1.07
C LEU A 220 -5.06 0.86 1.11
N ASN A 221 -4.39 0.66 -0.03
CA ASN A 221 -2.94 0.72 -0.10
C ASN A 221 -2.41 2.14 0.13
N THR A 222 -3.12 3.17 -0.34
CA THR A 222 -2.78 4.57 -0.02
C THR A 222 -2.87 4.81 1.49
N ILE A 223 -3.95 4.37 2.13
CA ILE A 223 -4.12 4.46 3.60
C ILE A 223 -2.97 3.72 4.31
N ARG A 224 -2.61 2.52 3.83
CA ARG A 224 -1.49 1.73 4.37
C ARG A 224 -0.16 2.47 4.34
N LEU A 225 0.21 2.97 3.16
CA LEU A 225 1.50 3.66 2.97
C LEU A 225 1.56 4.94 3.80
N GLN A 226 0.46 5.70 3.89
CA GLN A 226 0.38 6.88 4.76
C GLN A 226 0.51 6.52 6.24
N THR A 227 -0.13 5.43 6.67
CA THR A 227 -0.06 4.92 8.05
C THR A 227 1.37 4.54 8.41
N ILE A 228 2.05 3.79 7.54
CA ILE A 228 3.46 3.39 7.70
C ILE A 228 4.35 4.63 7.75
N ALA A 229 4.23 5.54 6.79
CA ALA A 229 5.06 6.73 6.70
C ALA A 229 4.95 7.59 7.97
N ALA A 230 3.73 7.82 8.46
CA ALA A 230 3.49 8.59 9.68
C ALA A 230 4.08 7.90 10.92
N ALA A 231 3.77 6.63 11.14
CA ALA A 231 4.22 5.89 12.31
C ALA A 231 5.75 5.67 12.32
N ALA A 232 6.36 5.38 11.17
CA ALA A 232 7.80 5.23 11.04
C ALA A 232 8.54 6.57 11.25
N THR A 233 7.99 7.68 10.76
CA THR A 233 8.54 9.02 11.02
C THR A 233 8.61 9.30 12.52
N GLU A 234 7.51 9.08 13.24
CA GLU A 234 7.45 9.29 14.69
C GLU A 234 8.38 8.34 15.45
N LEU A 235 8.39 7.05 15.10
CA LEU A 235 9.31 6.07 15.68
C LEU A 235 10.77 6.53 15.58
N CYS A 236 11.19 6.97 14.40
CA CYS A 236 12.56 7.42 14.17
C CYS A 236 12.87 8.70 14.96
N ARG A 237 11.95 9.66 15.02
CA ARG A 237 12.14 10.89 15.80
C ARG A 237 12.25 10.61 17.30
N ASP A 238 11.37 9.78 17.83
CA ASP A 238 11.40 9.40 19.24
C ASP A 238 12.69 8.64 19.58
N LYS A 239 13.15 7.78 18.66
CA LYS A 239 14.45 7.11 18.79
C LYS A 239 15.63 8.09 18.79
N LEU A 240 15.63 9.08 17.89
CA LEU A 240 16.68 10.11 17.84
C LEU A 240 16.70 10.98 19.10
N LEU A 241 15.52 11.38 19.59
CA LEU A 241 15.39 12.10 20.86
C LEU A 241 15.93 11.27 22.02
N ARG A 242 15.64 9.97 22.05
CA ARG A 242 16.19 9.08 23.08
C ARG A 242 17.70 8.93 22.99
N ALA A 243 18.24 8.80 21.79
CA ALA A 243 19.69 8.75 21.54
C ALA A 243 20.41 10.04 21.94
N SER A 244 19.73 11.19 21.92
CA SER A 244 20.29 12.46 22.43
C SER A 244 20.18 12.63 23.96
N GLY A 245 19.70 11.60 24.67
CA GLY A 245 19.53 11.61 26.12
C GLY A 245 18.18 12.17 26.60
N THR A 246 17.27 12.51 25.68
CA THR A 246 15.92 12.96 26.03
C THR A 246 15.08 11.77 26.49
N ARG A 247 14.40 11.89 27.63
CA ARG A 247 13.49 10.85 28.10
C ARG A 247 12.20 10.86 27.26
N VAL A 248 12.04 9.87 26.39
CA VAL A 248 10.85 9.68 25.56
C VAL A 248 10.17 8.35 25.91
N VAL A 249 8.83 8.36 25.98
CA VAL A 249 8.03 7.14 26.16
C VAL A 249 7.54 6.71 24.78
N MET A 250 8.05 5.57 24.30
CA MET A 250 7.70 5.04 22.98
C MET A 250 6.23 4.58 22.96
N ASP A 251 5.47 4.95 21.92
CA ASP A 251 4.13 4.42 21.66
C ASP A 251 4.23 2.99 21.09
N VAL A 252 4.44 2.02 21.99
CA VAL A 252 4.67 0.61 21.67
C VAL A 252 3.58 0.04 20.75
N THR A 253 2.31 0.33 21.06
CA THR A 253 1.18 -0.20 20.28
C THR A 253 1.16 0.40 18.88
N ARG A 254 1.37 1.71 18.76
CA ARG A 254 1.41 2.36 17.45
C ARG A 254 2.57 1.86 16.59
N TYR A 255 3.79 1.84 17.11
CA TYR A 255 4.94 1.45 16.30
C TYR A 255 4.90 -0.02 15.90
N ARG A 256 4.39 -0.88 16.78
CA ARG A 256 4.14 -2.28 16.45
C ARG A 256 3.10 -2.38 15.33
N ASP A 257 1.91 -1.79 15.49
CA ASP A 257 0.79 -2.05 14.60
C ASP A 257 0.86 -1.26 13.28
N GLU A 258 1.21 0.04 13.36
CA GLU A 258 1.13 0.98 12.24
C GLU A 258 2.44 1.09 11.45
N ALA A 259 3.60 0.77 12.05
CA ALA A 259 4.87 0.73 11.33
C ALA A 259 5.30 -0.72 11.03
N ALA A 260 5.40 -1.58 12.06
CA ALA A 260 5.92 -2.94 11.87
C ALA A 260 4.93 -3.85 11.13
N LEU A 261 3.73 -4.08 11.69
CA LEU A 261 2.73 -5.00 11.13
C LEU A 261 2.15 -4.46 9.81
N ALA A 262 1.85 -3.17 9.71
CA ALA A 262 1.36 -2.57 8.47
C ALA A 262 2.33 -2.74 7.28
N ASN A 263 3.65 -2.82 7.55
CA ASN A 263 4.67 -3.07 6.51
C ASN A 263 4.72 -4.55 6.05
N GLN A 264 4.16 -5.46 6.84
CA GLN A 264 4.15 -6.91 6.57
C GLN A 264 2.90 -7.37 5.84
N VAL A 265 1.89 -6.50 5.76
CA VAL A 265 0.63 -6.75 5.08
C VAL A 265 0.49 -5.90 3.84
N ARG A 266 -0.46 -6.25 2.98
CA ARG A 266 -0.87 -5.43 1.84
C ARG A 266 -2.14 -4.67 2.24
N ALA A 267 -2.85 -4.19 1.23
CA ALA A 267 -4.01 -3.34 1.38
C ALA A 267 -5.08 -3.93 2.32
N PHE A 268 -5.43 -5.22 2.15
CA PHE A 268 -6.54 -5.81 2.87
C PHE A 268 -6.18 -6.17 4.30
N GLY A 269 -4.99 -6.74 4.53
CA GLY A 269 -4.51 -7.12 5.85
C GLY A 269 -4.45 -5.96 6.84
N LEU A 270 -4.20 -4.72 6.37
CA LEU A 270 -4.22 -3.53 7.23
C LEU A 270 -5.59 -3.32 7.92
N VAL A 271 -6.67 -3.55 7.18
CA VAL A 271 -8.02 -3.11 7.56
C VAL A 271 -8.88 -4.23 8.14
N VAL A 272 -8.28 -5.38 8.43
CA VAL A 272 -8.98 -6.52 9.03
C VAL A 272 -8.34 -6.96 10.34
N GLU A 273 -9.19 -7.47 11.23
CA GLU A 273 -8.78 -8.08 12.48
C GLU A 273 -9.51 -9.42 12.66
N ALA A 274 -8.83 -10.36 13.31
CA ALA A 274 -9.42 -11.58 13.84
C ALA A 274 -9.93 -11.33 15.26
N VAL A 275 -11.12 -11.83 15.57
CA VAL A 275 -11.77 -11.64 16.87
C VAL A 275 -12.06 -12.98 17.51
N THR A 276 -11.46 -13.22 18.69
CA THR A 276 -11.64 -14.42 19.52
C THR A 276 -12.13 -14.01 20.91
N GLY A 277 -13.44 -14.14 21.16
CA GLY A 277 -14.05 -13.64 22.39
C GLY A 277 -13.92 -12.11 22.50
N THR A 278 -13.22 -11.62 23.53
CA THR A 278 -12.93 -10.19 23.73
C THR A 278 -11.63 -9.73 23.06
N ARG A 279 -10.80 -10.67 22.59
CA ARG A 279 -9.51 -10.36 21.98
C ARG A 279 -9.69 -9.96 20.51
N ARG A 280 -8.92 -8.95 20.11
CA ARG A 280 -8.77 -8.48 18.74
C ARG A 280 -7.31 -8.64 18.35
N SER A 281 -7.06 -9.32 17.25
CA SER A 281 -5.73 -9.62 16.75
C SER A 281 -5.61 -9.10 15.32
N PRO A 282 -4.74 -8.10 15.04
CA PRO A 282 -4.56 -7.59 13.69
C PRO A 282 -3.95 -8.68 12.79
N CYS A 283 -4.13 -8.52 11.47
CA CYS A 283 -3.38 -9.31 10.50
C CYS A 283 -1.89 -9.02 10.66
N VAL A 284 -1.07 -10.07 10.70
CA VAL A 284 0.38 -9.97 10.94
C VAL A 284 1.15 -9.99 9.63
N PHE A 285 0.68 -10.76 8.66
CA PHE A 285 1.30 -10.90 7.35
C PHE A 285 0.23 -11.16 6.28
N GLU A 286 0.45 -10.65 5.07
CA GLU A 286 -0.38 -10.93 3.90
C GLU A 286 0.51 -11.30 2.73
N ASP A 287 0.37 -12.52 2.23
CA ASP A 287 1.24 -13.00 1.15
C ASP A 287 0.84 -12.46 -0.25
N ALA A 288 1.62 -12.83 -1.25
CA ALA A 288 1.39 -12.40 -2.63
C ALA A 288 0.04 -12.88 -3.20
N ASN A 289 -0.52 -13.96 -2.66
CA ASN A 289 -1.81 -14.53 -3.05
C ASN A 289 -2.98 -13.94 -2.25
N GLY A 290 -2.70 -13.04 -1.30
CA GLY A 290 -3.71 -12.42 -0.44
C GLY A 290 -4.14 -13.31 0.72
N VAL A 291 -3.39 -14.37 1.05
CA VAL A 291 -3.64 -15.17 2.25
C VAL A 291 -3.25 -14.32 3.46
N LEU A 292 -4.15 -14.26 4.43
CA LEU A 292 -4.00 -13.50 5.67
C LEU A 292 -3.47 -14.39 6.76
N TYR A 293 -2.52 -13.90 7.55
CA TYR A 293 -1.91 -14.63 8.66
C TYR A 293 -2.17 -13.91 9.98
N PHE A 294 -2.71 -14.63 10.96
CA PHE A 294 -3.03 -14.13 12.29
C PHE A 294 -2.32 -14.98 13.35
N ALA A 295 -1.78 -14.35 14.40
CA ALA A 295 -1.33 -15.07 15.59
C ALA A 295 -2.48 -15.17 16.60
N LEU A 296 -3.06 -16.34 16.82
CA LEU A 296 -4.18 -16.53 17.75
C LEU A 296 -3.83 -17.59 18.79
N PRO A 297 -4.56 -17.69 19.93
CA PRO A 297 -4.34 -18.76 20.90
C PRO A 297 -4.36 -20.14 20.23
N ARG A 298 -3.47 -21.04 20.67
CA ARG A 298 -3.27 -22.37 20.03
C ARG A 298 -4.54 -23.22 19.92
N ASP A 299 -5.48 -23.02 20.84
CA ASP A 299 -6.74 -23.74 20.92
C ASP A 299 -7.87 -23.14 20.07
N THR A 300 -7.59 -22.06 19.32
CA THR A 300 -8.58 -21.38 18.48
C THR A 300 -9.15 -22.33 17.42
N ARG A 301 -10.45 -22.63 17.51
CA ARG A 301 -11.19 -23.44 16.52
C ARG A 301 -12.02 -22.60 15.55
N THR A 302 -12.48 -21.44 16.02
CA THR A 302 -13.26 -20.50 15.23
C THR A 302 -12.91 -19.08 15.65
N PHE A 303 -13.05 -18.13 14.73
CA PHE A 303 -12.95 -16.70 15.03
C PHE A 303 -13.74 -15.89 14.01
N ILE A 304 -13.96 -14.61 14.29
CA ILE A 304 -14.60 -13.69 13.35
C ILE A 304 -13.54 -12.83 12.67
N LEU A 305 -13.50 -12.85 11.34
CA LEU A 305 -12.75 -11.89 10.52
C LEU A 305 -13.66 -10.70 10.23
N ARG A 306 -13.27 -9.50 10.64
CA ARG A 306 -14.06 -8.29 10.38
C ARG A 306 -13.18 -7.08 10.10
N GLY A 307 -13.83 -5.96 9.74
CA GLY A 307 -13.15 -4.67 9.62
C GLY A 307 -12.52 -4.22 10.93
N ARG A 308 -11.27 -3.78 10.88
CA ARG A 308 -10.56 -3.11 11.96
C ARG A 308 -11.00 -1.65 12.03
N ILE A 309 -11.17 -1.13 13.25
CA ILE A 309 -11.31 0.31 13.49
C ILE A 309 -9.90 0.90 13.50
N LEU A 310 -9.63 1.80 12.55
CA LEU A 310 -8.36 2.52 12.46
C LEU A 310 -8.31 3.66 13.47
N ARG A 311 -7.12 4.27 13.64
CA ARG A 311 -6.90 5.32 14.64
C ARG A 311 -7.74 6.58 14.39
N ASP A 312 -8.10 6.86 13.15
CA ASP A 312 -9.01 7.94 12.77
C ASP A 312 -10.50 7.61 13.06
N GLY A 313 -10.77 6.43 13.63
CA GLY A 313 -12.11 5.94 13.94
C GLY A 313 -12.84 5.30 12.76
N THR A 314 -12.23 5.29 11.57
CA THR A 314 -12.85 4.68 10.39
C THR A 314 -12.79 3.16 10.45
N GLN A 315 -13.74 2.50 9.77
CA GLN A 315 -13.75 1.05 9.57
C GLN A 315 -13.91 0.78 8.06
N PRO A 316 -12.81 0.78 7.29
CA PRO A 316 -12.89 0.75 5.83
C PRO A 316 -13.55 -0.51 5.27
N PHE A 317 -13.32 -1.67 5.89
CA PHE A 317 -13.97 -2.92 5.51
C PHE A 317 -15.27 -3.12 6.32
N PRO A 318 -16.44 -3.14 5.67
CA PRO A 318 -17.72 -3.24 6.38
C PRO A 318 -18.20 -4.69 6.61
N GLY A 319 -17.41 -5.67 6.16
CA GLY A 319 -17.78 -7.08 6.20
C GLY A 319 -17.44 -7.81 7.50
N GLU A 320 -18.05 -8.99 7.65
CA GLU A 320 -17.86 -9.88 8.79
C GLU A 320 -18.01 -11.35 8.36
N TYR A 321 -16.95 -12.15 8.53
CA TYR A 321 -16.91 -13.55 8.13
C TYR A 321 -16.59 -14.43 9.33
N ALA A 322 -17.37 -15.50 9.52
CA ALA A 322 -17.03 -16.54 10.47
C ALA A 322 -15.95 -17.46 9.86
N VAL A 323 -14.82 -17.62 10.54
CA VAL A 323 -13.73 -18.47 10.09
C VAL A 323 -13.73 -19.75 10.90
N ASN A 324 -13.81 -20.89 10.21
CA ASN A 324 -13.72 -22.22 10.82
C ASN A 324 -12.34 -22.84 10.51
N ILE A 325 -11.63 -23.30 11.54
CA ILE A 325 -10.32 -23.95 11.36
C ILE A 325 -10.52 -25.42 11.03
N THR A 326 -10.22 -25.80 9.78
CA THR A 326 -10.55 -27.14 9.25
C THR A 326 -9.36 -28.10 9.19
N GLY A 327 -8.15 -27.66 9.52
CA GLY A 327 -6.97 -28.52 9.54
C GLY A 327 -5.68 -27.83 9.93
N SER A 328 -4.60 -28.61 9.99
CA SER A 328 -3.23 -28.13 10.06
C SER A 328 -2.63 -28.22 8.66
N ALA A 329 -2.18 -27.09 8.11
CA ALA A 329 -1.41 -27.10 6.87
C ALA A 329 0.09 -27.16 7.20
N PRO A 330 0.89 -27.87 6.39
CA PRO A 330 2.34 -27.84 6.51
C PRO A 330 2.85 -26.43 6.22
N ALA A 331 3.91 -25.99 6.92
CA ALA A 331 4.56 -24.70 6.69
C ALA A 331 4.80 -24.47 5.19
N PRO A 332 4.49 -23.27 4.64
CA PRO A 332 4.80 -22.98 3.26
C PRO A 332 6.32 -22.95 3.17
N THR A 333 6.88 -23.83 2.34
CA THR A 333 8.31 -23.78 2.02
C THR A 333 8.63 -22.35 1.57
N PRO A 334 9.53 -21.61 2.25
CA PRO A 334 9.90 -20.28 1.84
C PRO A 334 10.25 -20.33 0.36
N ALA A 335 9.58 -19.52 -0.45
CA ALA A 335 9.93 -19.41 -1.85
C ALA A 335 11.40 -18.98 -1.90
N GLU A 336 12.29 -19.90 -2.28
CA GLU A 336 13.66 -19.58 -2.60
C GLU A 336 13.60 -18.41 -3.57
N THR A 337 14.15 -17.28 -3.13
CA THR A 337 14.50 -16.18 -4.01
C THR A 337 15.38 -16.80 -5.09
N GLN A 338 14.80 -17.05 -6.27
CA GLN A 338 15.53 -17.50 -7.46
C GLN A 338 16.37 -16.33 -7.97
N ASP A 339 17.40 -15.97 -7.21
CA ASP A 339 18.48 -15.08 -7.60
C ASP A 339 19.72 -15.94 -7.85
N SER A 340 19.67 -16.72 -8.92
CA SER A 340 20.86 -17.21 -9.63
C SER A 340 20.38 -17.91 -10.91
N VAL A 341 20.18 -17.12 -11.97
CA VAL A 341 20.41 -17.65 -13.32
C VAL A 341 21.89 -18.04 -13.37
N PRO A 342 22.25 -19.30 -13.60
CA PRO A 342 23.63 -19.67 -13.83
C PRO A 342 24.10 -18.91 -15.05
N VAL A 343 25.06 -18.01 -14.88
CA VAL A 343 25.82 -17.46 -16.00
C VAL A 343 26.46 -18.66 -16.70
N PRO A 344 26.16 -18.92 -17.99
CA PRO A 344 26.82 -19.99 -18.72
C PRO A 344 28.33 -19.71 -18.75
N PRO A 345 29.18 -20.71 -18.57
CA PRO A 345 30.63 -20.53 -18.62
C PRO A 345 31.01 -19.98 -19.99
N SER A 346 31.61 -18.80 -20.00
CA SER A 346 32.24 -18.22 -21.19
C SER A 346 33.24 -19.22 -21.76
N GLU A 347 33.03 -19.62 -23.01
CA GLU A 347 34.01 -20.34 -23.82
C GLU A 347 35.29 -19.50 -23.93
N THR A 348 36.33 -19.97 -23.25
CA THR A 348 37.70 -19.53 -23.46
C THR A 348 38.17 -20.10 -24.80
N THR A 349 38.16 -19.29 -25.86
CA THR A 349 38.84 -19.62 -27.11
C THR A 349 40.34 -19.44 -26.90
N GLU A 350 41.07 -20.55 -26.84
CA GLU A 350 42.52 -20.62 -26.98
C GLU A 350 42.94 -20.25 -28.41
N PRO A 351 43.93 -19.37 -28.60
CA PRO A 351 44.75 -19.41 -29.80
C PRO A 351 46.04 -20.19 -29.57
N GLU A 352 46.28 -21.05 -30.56
CA GLU A 352 47.34 -22.02 -30.78
C GLU A 352 48.77 -21.44 -30.77
N MET A 353 49.69 -22.28 -30.31
CA MET A 353 51.13 -22.05 -30.13
C MET A 353 51.88 -21.72 -31.44
N THR A 354 52.89 -20.86 -31.35
CA THR A 354 54.16 -21.08 -32.08
C THR A 354 55.34 -20.46 -31.31
N ALA A 355 56.28 -21.31 -30.88
CA ALA A 355 57.62 -20.96 -30.39
C ALA A 355 58.59 -20.80 -31.60
N PRO A 356 59.92 -20.57 -31.48
CA PRO A 356 60.75 -20.38 -30.28
C PRO A 356 61.81 -19.25 -30.36
N GLY A 357 62.43 -18.94 -29.22
CA GLY A 357 63.89 -18.77 -29.15
C GLY A 357 64.43 -17.43 -28.64
N ILE A 358 65.55 -17.58 -27.91
CA ILE A 358 66.65 -16.62 -27.63
C ILE A 358 66.75 -16.18 -26.15
N SER A 359 67.62 -16.91 -25.45
CA SER A 359 68.77 -16.46 -24.63
C SER A 359 68.58 -15.59 -23.37
N GLU A 360 69.11 -16.15 -22.27
CA GLU A 360 69.67 -15.56 -21.03
C GLU A 360 70.56 -14.29 -21.20
N PRO A 361 71.15 -13.67 -20.14
CA PRO A 361 71.06 -13.90 -18.68
C PRO A 361 70.90 -12.62 -17.80
N GLY A 362 70.60 -12.84 -16.52
CA GLY A 362 71.28 -12.14 -15.40
C GLY A 362 70.68 -10.82 -14.89
N MET A 363 70.26 -10.80 -13.62
CA MET A 363 70.88 -9.97 -12.58
C MET A 363 70.20 -10.21 -11.23
N SER A 364 71.04 -10.50 -10.25
CA SER A 364 70.87 -10.33 -8.81
C SER A 364 70.31 -8.95 -8.43
N GLU A 365 69.44 -8.86 -7.43
CA GLU A 365 69.77 -8.11 -6.21
C GLU A 365 68.80 -8.35 -5.05
N SER A 366 69.40 -8.52 -3.89
CA SER A 366 68.84 -8.63 -2.55
C SER A 366 68.27 -7.30 -2.04
N VAL A 367 67.08 -7.27 -1.42
CA VAL A 367 66.79 -6.31 -0.34
C VAL A 367 65.87 -6.92 0.73
N LYS A 368 66.31 -6.75 1.98
CA LYS A 368 65.77 -7.18 3.29
C LYS A 368 64.41 -6.56 3.68
N PRO A 369 63.72 -7.13 4.70
CA PRO A 369 62.59 -6.50 5.37
C PRO A 369 63.08 -5.54 6.48
N GLY A 370 62.52 -4.33 6.51
CA GLY A 370 62.69 -3.36 7.59
C GLY A 370 61.51 -3.41 8.54
N GLY A 371 61.74 -3.93 9.75
CA GLY A 371 60.87 -3.73 10.89
C GLY A 371 60.97 -2.30 11.43
N GLY A 372 59.89 -1.82 12.01
CA GLY A 372 59.82 -0.53 12.71
C GLY A 372 58.85 -0.63 13.88
N SER A 373 59.41 -0.97 15.04
CA SER A 373 58.80 -0.80 16.36
C SER A 373 59.20 0.58 16.93
N GLY A 374 58.25 1.25 17.56
CA GLY A 374 58.47 2.41 18.43
C GLY A 374 57.16 3.19 18.54
N LYS A 375 56.69 3.63 19.71
CA LYS A 375 57.16 3.55 21.09
C LYS A 375 55.94 3.82 21.97
#